data_AF-A0A2V8VB97-F1
#
_entry.id   AF-A0A2V8VB97-F1
#
_cell.length_a   1.000
_cell.length_b   1.000
_cell.length_c   1.000
_cell.angle_alpha   90.00
_cell.angle_beta   90.00
_cell.angle_gamma   90.00
#
_symmetry.space_group_name_H-M   'P 1'
#
loop_
_entity.id
_entity.type
_entity.pdbx_description
1 polymer ?
#
loop_
_entity_poly.entity_id
_entity_poly.type
_entity_poly.pdbx_seq_one_letter_code
_entity_poly.pdbx_strand_id
1 'polypeptide(L)'
;MKVNEINQRAQQKMNETVEHTRKELATLRTGRASLAMLDGIAVEYYGTPTPLNQVATLTIPDPTLIVAQPWDVSLIAKIEKAIRSSDLGL
;
A
#
# COMPACT_ATOMS: atom_id res chain seq x y z
N MET A 1 40.26 -4.83 2.90
CA MET A 1 38.91 -5.19 3.37
C MET A 1 39.04 -6.39 4.28
N LYS A 2 38.62 -6.27 5.55
CA LYS A 2 38.65 -7.41 6.48
C LYS A 2 37.51 -8.37 6.12
N VAL A 3 37.70 -9.67 6.33
CA VAL A 3 36.69 -10.72 6.02
C VAL A 3 35.33 -10.42 6.68
N ASN A 4 35.33 -9.84 7.88
CA ASN A 4 34.10 -9.44 8.57
C ASN A 4 33.32 -8.32 7.85
N GLU A 5 33.99 -7.38 7.18
CA GLU A 5 33.31 -6.32 6.42
C GLU A 5 32.64 -6.88 5.17
N ILE A 6 33.25 -7.89 4.54
CA ILE A 6 32.69 -8.59 3.38
C ILE A 6 31.42 -9.35 3.79
N ASN A 7 31.46 -10.06 4.92
CA ASN A 7 30.30 -10.78 5.46
C ASN A 7 29.16 -9.83 5.84
N GLN A 8 29.45 -8.70 6.51
CA GLN A 8 28.42 -7.71 6.82
C GLN A 8 27.77 -7.12 5.56
N ARG A 9 28.57 -6.79 4.55
CA ARG A 9 28.06 -6.22 3.30
C ARG A 9 27.22 -7.25 2.50
N ALA A 10 27.61 -8.52 2.54
CA ALA A 10 26.82 -9.61 1.96
C ALA A 10 25.48 -9.79 2.70
N GLN A 11 25.51 -9.83 4.04
CA GLN A 11 24.31 -9.93 4.88
C GLN A 11 23.33 -8.77 4.61
N GLN A 12 23.84 -7.55 4.50
CA GLN A 12 23.05 -6.36 4.24
C GLN A 12 22.34 -6.44 2.88
N LYS A 13 23.06 -6.83 1.81
CA LYS A 13 22.47 -7.03 0.49
C LYS A 13 21.42 -8.15 0.46
N MET A 14 21.68 -9.25 1.18
CA MET A 14 20.72 -10.35 1.30
C MET A 14 19.43 -9.87 1.98
N ASN A 15 19.53 -9.13 3.08
CA ASN A 15 18.38 -8.57 3.76
C ASN A 15 17.62 -7.56 2.88
N GLU A 16 18.31 -6.67 2.17
CA GLU A 16 17.66 -5.76 1.20
C GLU A 16 16.88 -6.52 0.13
N THR A 17 17.46 -7.60 -0.41
CA THR A 17 16.80 -8.42 -1.44
C THR A 17 15.55 -9.09 -0.88
N VAL A 18 15.63 -9.66 0.33
CA VAL A 18 14.48 -10.30 1.00
C VAL A 18 13.37 -9.27 1.26
N GLU A 19 13.71 -8.08 1.74
CA GLU A 19 12.73 -7.02 1.97
C GLU A 19 12.12 -6.49 0.67
N HIS A 20 12.90 -6.41 -0.41
CA HIS A 20 12.37 -6.07 -1.74
C HIS A 20 11.37 -7.11 -2.22
N THR A 21 11.72 -8.40 -2.18
CA THR A 21 10.81 -9.49 -2.55
C THR A 21 9.56 -9.51 -1.69
N ARG A 22 9.68 -9.23 -0.38
CA ARG A 22 8.53 -9.15 0.52
C ARG A 22 7.57 -8.03 0.13
N LYS A 23 8.09 -6.87 -0.27
CA LYS A 23 7.28 -5.74 -0.75
C LYS A 23 6.56 -6.08 -2.06
N GLU A 24 7.25 -6.70 -3.01
CA GLU A 24 6.63 -7.14 -4.27
C GLU A 24 5.54 -8.20 -4.05
N LEU A 25 5.75 -9.14 -3.12
CA LEU A 25 4.73 -10.12 -2.78
C LEU A 25 3.53 -9.50 -2.06
N ALA A 26 3.73 -8.42 -1.29
CA ALA A 26 2.64 -7.71 -0.61
C ALA A 26 1.77 -6.89 -1.58
N THR A 27 2.35 -6.41 -2.69
CA THR A 27 1.62 -5.71 -3.75
C THR A 27 0.98 -6.67 -4.76
N LEU A 28 1.35 -7.95 -4.76
CA LEU A 28 0.79 -8.96 -5.65
C LEU A 28 -0.67 -9.28 -5.30
N ARG A 29 -1.57 -9.20 -6.30
CA ARG A 29 -3.00 -9.53 -6.17
C ARG A 29 -3.17 -11.04 -5.96
N THR A 30 -3.26 -11.46 -4.70
CA THR A 30 -3.48 -12.87 -4.32
C THR A 30 -4.96 -13.28 -4.28
N GLY A 31 -5.87 -12.42 -4.75
CA GLY A 31 -7.33 -12.67 -4.70
C GLY A 31 -7.96 -12.46 -3.32
N ARG A 32 -7.18 -12.02 -2.33
CA ARG A 32 -7.65 -11.60 -1.00
C ARG A 32 -7.50 -10.08 -0.86
N ALA A 33 -8.49 -9.46 -0.22
CA ALA A 33 -8.45 -8.08 0.21
C ALA A 33 -7.25 -7.86 1.13
N SER A 34 -6.33 -6.97 0.71
CA SER A 34 -5.16 -6.56 1.50
C SER A 34 -5.04 -5.04 1.44
N LEU A 35 -4.81 -4.41 2.60
CA LEU A 35 -4.65 -2.95 2.69
C LEU A 35 -3.43 -2.47 1.90
N ALA A 36 -2.40 -3.30 1.77
CA ALA A 36 -1.20 -2.99 0.99
C ALA A 36 -1.50 -2.75 -0.51
N MET A 37 -2.63 -3.24 -1.01
CA MET A 37 -3.06 -2.96 -2.39
C MET A 37 -3.50 -1.50 -2.58
N LEU A 38 -3.93 -0.83 -1.51
CA LEU A 38 -4.45 0.53 -1.53
C LEU A 38 -3.38 1.58 -1.18
N ASP A 39 -2.20 1.18 -0.73
CA ASP A 39 -1.10 2.08 -0.33
C ASP A 39 -0.53 2.92 -1.49
N GLY A 40 -0.81 2.55 -2.75
CA GLY A 40 -0.44 3.33 -3.94
C GLY A 40 -1.44 4.40 -4.36
N ILE A 41 -2.61 4.50 -3.70
CA ILE A 41 -3.69 5.39 -4.12
C ILE A 41 -3.58 6.73 -3.38
N ALA A 42 -3.35 7.79 -4.15
CA ALA A 42 -3.43 9.16 -3.66
C ALA A 42 -4.82 9.75 -3.98
N VAL A 43 -5.40 10.45 -3.00
CA VAL A 43 -6.67 11.16 -3.09
C VAL A 43 -6.39 12.65 -2.94
N GLU A 44 -7.03 13.48 -3.76
CA GLU A 44 -6.91 14.94 -3.65
C GLU A 44 -7.69 15.48 -2.43
N TYR A 45 -6.98 15.69 -1.33
CA TYR A 45 -7.50 16.39 -0.15
C TYR A 45 -7.15 17.88 -0.27
N TYR A 46 -8.16 18.73 -0.46
CA TYR A 46 -7.98 20.18 -0.60
C TYR A 46 -6.87 20.61 -1.59
N GLY A 47 -6.76 19.92 -2.73
CA GLY A 47 -5.77 20.23 -3.78
C GLY A 47 -4.36 19.67 -3.53
N THR A 48 -4.17 18.91 -2.45
CA THR A 48 -2.92 18.19 -2.17
C THR A 48 -3.16 16.69 -2.36
N PRO A 49 -2.30 15.96 -3.09
CA PRO A 49 -2.38 14.51 -3.16
C PRO A 49 -1.97 13.92 -1.80
N THR A 50 -2.94 13.34 -1.09
CA THR A 50 -2.75 12.69 0.20
C THR A 50 -3.03 11.19 0.05
N PRO A 51 -2.21 10.30 0.61
CA PRO A 51 -2.45 8.87 0.50
C PRO A 51 -3.77 8.47 1.19
N LEU A 52 -4.46 7.48 0.62
CA LEU A 52 -5.79 7.06 1.07
C LEU A 52 -5.81 6.65 2.56
N ASN A 53 -4.73 6.05 3.05
CA ASN A 53 -4.55 5.64 4.44
C ASN A 53 -4.56 6.79 5.47
N GLN A 54 -4.31 8.04 5.04
CA GLN A 54 -4.33 9.23 5.89
C GLN A 54 -5.66 9.97 5.88
N VAL A 55 -6.49 9.75 4.85
CA VAL A 55 -7.81 10.41 4.71
C VAL A 55 -8.97 9.50 5.09
N ALA A 56 -8.73 8.19 5.17
CA ALA A 56 -9.74 7.19 5.52
C ALA A 56 -9.13 6.06 6.36
N THR A 57 -9.93 5.56 7.29
CA THR A 57 -9.64 4.34 8.03
C THR A 57 -10.02 3.14 7.17
N LEU A 58 -9.04 2.31 6.82
CA LEU A 58 -9.25 1.11 6.02
C LEU A 58 -9.36 -0.11 6.94
N THR A 59 -10.42 -0.90 6.77
CA THR A 59 -10.65 -2.15 7.51
C THR A 59 -11.04 -3.28 6.57
N ILE A 60 -10.67 -4.50 6.92
CA ILE A 60 -11.00 -5.70 6.14
C ILE A 60 -11.94 -6.57 6.99
N PRO A 61 -13.27 -6.38 6.89
CA PRO A 61 -14.22 -7.24 7.60
C PRO A 61 -14.34 -8.64 6.99
N ASP A 62 -14.07 -8.79 5.69
CA ASP A 62 -14.14 -10.06 4.96
C ASP A 62 -12.93 -10.15 4.00
N PRO A 63 -12.33 -11.33 3.78
CA PRO A 63 -11.25 -11.53 2.80
C PRO A 63 -11.54 -11.07 1.36
N THR A 64 -12.77 -10.71 1.01
CA THR A 64 -13.12 -10.12 -0.30
C THR A 64 -13.60 -8.66 -0.24
N LEU A 65 -13.81 -8.10 0.95
CA LEU A 65 -14.37 -6.76 1.16
C LEU A 65 -13.39 -5.86 1.92
N ILE A 66 -13.09 -4.70 1.35
CA ILE A 66 -12.39 -3.61 2.05
C ILE A 66 -13.39 -2.50 2.32
N VAL A 67 -13.48 -2.08 3.58
CA VAL A 67 -14.30 -0.95 4.01
C VAL A 67 -13.38 0.23 4.29
N ALA A 68 -13.54 1.30 3.50
CA ALA A 68 -12.88 2.59 3.72
C ALA A 68 -13.85 3.55 4.41
N GLN A 69 -13.54 3.96 5.63
CA GLN A 69 -14.29 4.95 6.40
C GLN A 69 -13.57 6.30 6.34
N PRO A 70 -14.02 7.24 5.49
CA PRO A 70 -13.39 8.56 5.39
C PRO A 70 -13.70 9.40 6.62
N TRP A 71 -12.78 10.30 6.95
CA TRP A 71 -12.92 11.20 8.08
C TRP A 71 -13.83 12.39 7.73
N ASP A 72 -13.95 12.69 6.44
CA ASP A 72 -14.85 13.69 5.87
C ASP A 72 -15.70 13.08 4.74
N VAL A 73 -17.01 13.27 4.85
CA VAL A 73 -18.03 12.78 3.89
C VAL A 73 -17.85 13.44 2.51
N SER A 74 -17.31 14.67 2.46
CA SER A 74 -17.07 15.39 1.20
C SER A 74 -16.05 14.70 0.29
N LEU A 75 -15.19 13.85 0.86
CA LEU A 75 -14.14 13.13 0.15
C LEU A 75 -14.61 11.83 -0.50
N ILE A 76 -15.82 11.35 -0.19
CA ILE A 76 -16.34 10.07 -0.69
C ILE A 76 -16.26 10.01 -2.22
N ALA A 77 -16.71 11.07 -2.91
CA ALA A 77 -16.68 11.13 -4.38
C ALA A 77 -15.24 11.12 -4.95
N LYS A 78 -14.29 11.73 -4.25
CA LYS A 78 -12.89 11.75 -4.66
C LYS A 78 -12.20 10.41 -4.41
N ILE A 79 -12.50 9.77 -3.28
CA ILE A 79 -12.00 8.44 -2.92
C ILE A 79 -12.54 7.39 -3.90
N GLU A 80 -13.84 7.42 -4.21
CA GLU A 80 -14.44 6.51 -5.19
C GLU A 80 -13.76 6.65 -6.55
N LYS A 81 -13.55 7.89 -7.02
CA LYS A 81 -12.85 8.16 -8.27
C LYS A 81 -11.41 7.66 -8.23
N ALA A 82 -10.67 7.90 -7.14
CA ALA A 82 -9.29 7.46 -6.99
C ALA A 82 -9.17 5.92 -7.01
N ILE A 83 -10.08 5.22 -6.33
CA ILE A 83 -10.13 3.74 -6.30
C ILE A 83 -10.51 3.17 -7.67
N ARG A 84 -11.49 3.76 -8.36
CA ARG A 84 -11.89 3.32 -9.72
C ARG A 84 -10.80 3.59 -10.77
N SER A 85 -10.02 4.65 -10.58
CA SER A 85 -8.90 5.01 -11.46
C SER A 85 -7.64 4.21 -11.18
N SER A 86 -7.54 3.58 -10.01
CA SER A 86 -6.43 2.69 -9.72
C SER A 86 -6.67 1.37 -10.43
N ASP A 87 -5.62 0.84 -11.05
CA ASP A 87 -5.59 -0.35 -11.91
C ASP A 87 -5.92 -1.68 -11.17
N LEU A 88 -6.57 -1.57 -10.02
CA LEU A 88 -7.04 -2.65 -9.16
C LEU A 88 -8.30 -3.32 -9.70
N GLY A 89 -9.00 -2.69 -10.66
CA GLY A 89 -10.18 -3.29 -11.31
C GLY A 89 -11.27 -3.67 -10.31
N LEU A 90 -11.65 -2.72 -9.46
CA LEU A 90 -12.80 -2.77 -8.55
C LEU A 90 -14.01 -2.06 -9.17
#